data_AF-A0A536PSQ0-F1
#
_entry.id   AF-A0A536PSQ0-F1
#
_cell.length_a   1.000
_cell.length_b   1.000
_cell.length_c   1.000
_cell.angle_alpha   90.00
_cell.angle_beta   90.00
_cell.angle_gamma   90.00
#
_symmetry.space_group_name_H-M   'P 1'
#
loop_
_entity.id
_entity.type
_entity.pdbx_description
1 polymer ?
#
loop_
_entity_poly.entity_id
_entity_poly.type
_entity_poly.pdbx_seq_one_letter_code
_entity_poly.pdbx_strand_id
1 'polypeptide(L)'
;MMETGVAGYAKTPGNRGVWMLRRDSGDRAEFVMFTLWDSFDAVKAFAGEDYQTAVYYPEDDRYLIERDPVATHYQVETVVP
;
A
#
# COMPACT_ATOMS: atom_id res chain seq x y z
N MET A 1 1.99 -11.31 5.93
CA MET A 1 2.20 -9.88 5.60
C MET A 1 3.66 -9.46 5.49
N MET A 2 4.54 -9.76 6.46
CA MET A 2 5.98 -9.45 6.30
C MET A 2 6.67 -10.25 5.18
N GLU A 3 6.13 -11.41 4.81
CA GLU A 3 6.70 -12.25 3.74
C GLU A 3 6.28 -11.82 2.33
N THR A 4 5.15 -11.12 2.17
CA THR A 4 4.57 -10.81 0.86
C THR A 4 4.49 -9.30 0.64
N GLY A 5 3.36 -8.66 0.96
CA GLY A 5 3.10 -7.25 0.66
C GLY A 5 4.19 -6.30 1.17
N VAL A 6 4.48 -6.34 2.47
CA VAL A 6 5.50 -5.46 3.08
C VAL A 6 6.89 -5.70 2.49
N ALA A 7 7.25 -6.96 2.23
CA ALA A 7 8.52 -7.32 1.62
C ALA A 7 8.61 -6.82 0.16
N GLY A 8 7.52 -6.88 -0.60
CA GLY A 8 7.43 -6.37 -1.96
C GLY A 8 7.67 -4.88 -2.02
N TYR A 9 6.94 -4.10 -1.22
CA TYR A 9 7.12 -2.65 -1.16
C TYR A 9 8.56 -2.28 -0.77
N ALA A 10 9.07 -2.86 0.32
CA ALA A 10 10.36 -2.47 0.90
C ALA A 10 11.56 -2.82 0.02
N LYS A 11 11.43 -3.81 -0.88
CA LYS A 11 12.50 -4.22 -1.80
C LYS A 11 12.51 -3.45 -3.11
N THR A 12 11.42 -2.77 -3.47
CA THR A 12 11.38 -1.99 -4.70
C THR A 12 12.22 -0.71 -4.56
N PRO A 13 13.21 -0.48 -5.45
CA PRO A 13 13.98 0.75 -5.45
C PRO A 13 13.08 1.99 -5.51
N GLY A 14 13.40 2.99 -4.69
CA GLY A 14 12.60 4.21 -4.57
C GLY A 14 11.47 4.13 -3.53
N ASN A 15 11.28 3.00 -2.83
CA ASN A 15 10.44 2.98 -1.63
C ASN A 15 11.18 3.66 -0.46
N ARG A 16 10.51 4.61 0.20
CA ARG A 16 11.02 5.38 1.34
C ARG A 16 10.46 4.94 2.69
N GLY A 17 9.54 3.97 2.68
CA GLY A 17 8.89 3.47 3.88
C GLY A 17 7.55 2.81 3.60
N VAL A 18 7.18 1.92 4.52
CA VAL A 18 5.95 1.15 4.49
C VAL A 18 5.34 1.15 5.89
N TRP A 19 4.07 1.51 5.98
CA TRP A 19 3.29 1.49 7.20
C TRP A 19 2.01 0.70 6.97
N MET A 20 1.75 -0.24 7.86
CA MET A 20 0.44 -0.88 7.97
C MET A 20 -0.34 -0.13 9.04
N LEU A 21 -1.31 0.66 8.60
CA LEU A 21 -2.20 1.40 9.47
C LEU A 21 -3.42 0.55 9.77
N ARG A 22 -3.93 0.65 11.00
CA ARG A 22 -5.18 0.03 11.41
C ARG A 22 -6.03 1.08 12.12
N ARG A 23 -7.32 1.10 11.83
CA ARG A 23 -8.32 1.78 12.66
C ARG A 23 -9.51 0.87 12.92
N ASP A 24 -10.07 0.96 14.12
CA ASP A 24 -11.32 0.27 14.43
C ASP A 24 -12.50 1.20 14.06
N SER A 25 -13.51 0.64 13.38
CA SER A 25 -14.66 1.34 12.81
C SER A 25 -15.92 0.52 13.15
N GLY A 26 -16.54 0.84 14.29
CA GLY A 26 -17.65 0.05 14.82
C GLY A 26 -17.22 -1.37 15.17
N ASP A 27 -17.86 -2.35 14.54
CA ASP A 27 -17.58 -3.79 14.68
C ASP A 27 -16.50 -4.30 13.72
N ARG A 28 -15.94 -3.42 12.88
CA ARG A 28 -14.93 -3.75 11.87
C ARG A 28 -13.58 -3.13 12.20
N ALA A 29 -12.51 -3.76 11.71
CA ALA A 29 -11.18 -3.18 11.65
C ALA A 29 -10.83 -2.90 10.19
N GLU A 30 -10.41 -1.67 9.91
CA GLU A 30 -9.92 -1.26 8.61
C GLU A 30 -8.40 -1.22 8.63
N PHE A 31 -7.79 -1.77 7.58
CA PHE A 31 -6.35 -1.77 7.39
C PHE A 31 -5.99 -1.00 6.14
N VAL A 32 -4.97 -0.14 6.24
CA VAL A 32 -4.46 0.67 5.13
C VAL A 32 -2.96 0.46 5.01
N MET A 33 -2.51 0.06 3.83
CA MET A 33 -1.09 0.07 3.49
C MET A 33 -0.72 1.45 2.99
N PHE A 34 -0.01 2.21 3.82
CA PHE A 34 0.56 3.50 3.43
C PHE A 34 2.03 3.32 3.04
N THR A 35 2.40 3.77 1.85
CA THR A 35 3.76 3.66 1.34
C THR A 35 4.22 5.00 0.79
N LEU A 36 5.48 5.33 1.04
CA LEU A 36 6.10 6.56 0.54
C LEU A 36 7.13 6.20 -0.52
N TRP A 37 7.17 6.97 -1.61
CA TRP A 37 8.00 6.67 -2.78
C TRP A 37 8.73 7.93 -3.26
N ASP A 38 9.86 7.73 -3.94
CA ASP A 38 10.63 8.81 -4.57
C ASP A 38 9.91 9.41 -5.79
N SER A 39 9.11 8.60 -6.51
CA SER A 39 8.38 9.04 -7.71
C SER A 39 7.27 8.07 -8.12
N PHE A 40 6.40 8.50 -9.04
CA PHE A 40 5.41 7.62 -9.67
C PHE A 40 6.05 6.50 -10.49
N ASP A 41 7.24 6.70 -11.07
CA ASP A 41 7.93 5.63 -11.78
C ASP A 41 8.36 4.51 -10.83
N ALA A 42 8.76 4.84 -9.60
CA ALA A 42 9.03 3.85 -8.55
C ALA A 42 7.75 3.11 -8.13
N VAL A 43 6.62 3.81 -8.04
CA VAL A 43 5.31 3.19 -7.78
C VAL A 43 4.94 2.21 -8.90
N LYS A 44 5.07 2.61 -10.17
CA LYS A 44 4.80 1.75 -11.32
C LYS A 44 5.73 0.54 -11.39
N ALA A 45 6.99 0.69 -10.99
CA ALA A 45 7.93 -0.42 -10.91
C ALA A 45 7.47 -1.49 -9.89
N PHE A 46 6.73 -1.10 -8.86
CA PHE A 46 6.10 -2.01 -7.91
C PHE A 46 4.74 -2.56 -8.40
N ALA A 47 3.82 -1.67 -8.77
CA ALA A 47 2.41 -2.01 -9.02
C ALA A 47 2.10 -2.37 -10.49
N GLY A 48 3.03 -2.13 -11.41
CA GLY A 48 2.81 -2.20 -12.86
C GLY A 48 2.28 -0.88 -13.43
N GLU A 49 2.00 -0.87 -14.75
CA GLU A 49 1.50 0.31 -15.46
C GLU A 49 0.12 0.76 -14.98
N ASP A 50 -0.71 -0.18 -14.50
CA ASP A 50 -1.98 0.12 -13.84
C ASP A 50 -1.79 0.34 -12.33
N TYR A 51 -0.89 1.27 -11.99
CA TYR A 51 -0.48 1.55 -10.61
C TYR A 51 -1.60 2.11 -9.71
N GLN A 52 -2.76 2.41 -10.29
CA GLN A 52 -3.96 2.83 -9.56
C GLN A 52 -4.78 1.63 -9.08
N THR A 53 -4.52 0.42 -9.59
CA THR A 53 -5.17 -0.80 -9.10
C THR A 53 -4.43 -1.33 -7.87
N ALA A 54 -5.17 -1.63 -6.81
CA ALA A 54 -4.61 -2.20 -5.60
C ALA A 54 -4.05 -3.61 -5.86
N VAL A 55 -2.80 -3.83 -5.44
CA VAL A 55 -2.14 -5.15 -5.53
C VAL A 55 -2.61 -6.02 -4.38
N TYR A 56 -3.31 -7.10 -4.72
CA TYR A 56 -3.82 -8.09 -3.76
C TYR A 56 -3.02 -9.39 -3.82
N TYR A 57 -2.85 -10.02 -2.66
CA TYR A 57 -2.25 -11.33 -2.53
C TYR A 57 -3.34 -12.39 -2.28
N PRO A 58 -3.13 -13.64 -2.70
CA PRO A 58 -4.12 -14.71 -2.47
C PRO A 58 -4.49 -14.90 -1.00
N GLU A 59 -3.59 -14.56 -0.05
CA GLU A 59 -3.91 -14.62 1.37
C GLU A 59 -4.93 -13.57 1.81
N ASP A 60 -5.08 -12.47 1.08
CA ASP A 60 -6.01 -11.40 1.42
C ASP A 60 -7.47 -11.86 1.28
N ASP A 61 -7.74 -12.89 0.45
CA ASP A 61 -9.07 -13.50 0.26
C ASP A 61 -9.58 -14.17 1.53
N ARG A 62 -8.67 -14.56 2.42
CA ARG A 62 -9.01 -15.24 3.66
C ARG A 62 -9.45 -14.30 4.78
N TYR A 63 -9.09 -13.02 4.71
CA TYR A 63 -9.20 -12.10 5.85
C TYR A 63 -10.00 -10.83 5.57
N LEU A 64 -10.04 -10.37 4.32
CA LEU A 64 -10.71 -9.12 3.98
C LEU A 64 -12.20 -9.32 3.75
N ILE A 65 -13.01 -8.61 4.55
CA ILE A 65 -14.47 -8.55 4.42
C ILE A 65 -14.86 -7.70 3.19
N GLU A 66 -14.15 -6.59 2.99
CA GLU A 66 -14.34 -5.64 1.89
C GLU A 66 -12.97 -5.15 1.38
N ARG A 67 -12.94 -4.69 0.14
CA ARG A 67 -11.72 -4.28 -0.59
C ARG A 67 -11.94 -3.01 -1.36
N ASP A 68 -10.97 -2.12 -1.32
CA ASP A 68 -10.93 -0.97 -2.21
C ASP A 68 -10.10 -1.33 -3.46
N PRO A 69 -10.71 -1.52 -4.64
CA PRO A 69 -9.95 -1.89 -5.83
C PRO A 69 -8.96 -0.80 -6.26
N VAL A 70 -9.09 0.43 -5.76
CA VAL A 70 -8.30 1.59 -6.21
C VAL A 70 -7.31 2.05 -5.14
N ALA A 71 -6.04 2.08 -5.49
CA ALA A 71 -5.00 2.75 -4.73
C ALA A 71 -5.07 4.27 -4.96
N THR A 72 -5.24 5.04 -3.89
CA THR A 72 -5.20 6.50 -3.95
C THR A 72 -3.77 7.01 -3.77
N HIS A 73 -3.34 7.91 -4.65
CA HIS A 73 -1.99 8.48 -4.65
C HIS A 73 -2.01 9.96 -4.31
N TYR A 74 -1.04 10.40 -3.52
CA TYR A 74 -0.88 11.79 -3.11
C TYR A 74 0.56 12.26 -3.34
N GLN A 75 0.71 13.52 -3.75
CA GLN A 75 2.02 14.17 -3.78
C GLN A 75 2.31 14.76 -2.40
N VAL A 76 3.50 14.47 -1.86
CA VAL A 76 3.97 15.12 -0.63
C VAL A 76 4.47 16.51 -0.98
N GLU A 77 3.65 17.53 -0.72
CA GLU A 77 4.01 18.95 -0.95
C GLU A 77 4.88 19.53 0.18
N THR A 78 4.71 19.03 1.41
CA THR A 78 5.47 19.52 2.57
C THR A 78 5.60 18.42 3.61
N VAL A 79 6.79 18.31 4.21
CA VAL A 79 7.07 17.44 5.36
C VAL A 79 7.84 18.24 6.40
N VAL A 80 7.45 18.09 7.66
CA VAL A 80 8.23 18.57 8.81
C VAL A 80 8.73 17.32 9.55
N PRO A 81 10.06 17.11 9.64
CA PRO A 81 10.64 15.94 10.29
C PRO A 81 10.38 15.87 11.80
#